data_AF-A0A6C0CI46-F1
#
_entry.id   AF-A0A6C0CI46-F1
#
_cell.length_a   1.000
_cell.length_b   1.000
_cell.length_c   1.000
_cell.angle_alpha   90.00
_cell.angle_beta   90.00
_cell.angle_gamma   90.00
#
_symmetry.space_group_name_H-M   'P 1'
#
loop_
_entity.id
_entity.type
_entity.pdbx_description
1 polymer ?
#
loop_
_entity_poly.entity_id
_entity_poly.type
_entity_poly.pdbx_seq_one_letter_code
_entity_poly.pdbx_strand_id
1 'polypeptide(L)'
;MLYICTNLLQFQEFVVYFKQTHGTFLDLSKVPTSKLAEEGTSIVNHHAECTVFLGYLEPGWMLESGHQVQLRKLIRKFPVAMVTKFVDSIPFSWKNETHSIYTQVPLNQYDGSTQVVNDGRSVQYESEV
;
A
#
# COMPACT_ATOMS: atom_id res chain seq x y z
N MET A 1 2.41 8.91 7.71
CA MET A 1 3.44 8.51 6.74
C MET A 1 3.08 7.13 6.21
N LEU A 2 3.05 6.93 4.89
CA LEU A 2 2.66 5.66 4.26
C LEU A 2 3.87 4.88 3.72
N TYR A 3 3.97 3.60 4.08
CA TYR A 3 4.99 2.66 3.65
C TYR A 3 4.34 1.56 2.82
N ILE A 4 4.86 1.32 1.62
CA ILE A 4 4.19 0.49 0.63
C ILE A 4 5.12 -0.64 0.23
N CYS A 5 4.68 -1.89 0.35
CA CYS A 5 5.37 -3.04 -0.24
C CYS A 5 4.62 -3.50 -1.50
N THR A 6 5.32 -3.61 -2.63
CA THR A 6 4.70 -4.12 -3.86
C THR A 6 4.89 -5.60 -4.11
N ASN A 7 5.76 -6.24 -3.31
CA ASN A 7 6.06 -7.65 -3.44
C ASN A 7 5.20 -8.52 -2.51
N LEU A 8 4.22 -9.21 -3.10
CA LEU A 8 3.35 -10.14 -2.38
C LEU A 8 4.07 -11.36 -1.81
N LEU A 9 5.24 -11.73 -2.32
CA LEU A 9 5.99 -12.89 -1.82
C LEU A 9 6.86 -12.54 -0.61
N GLN A 10 7.28 -11.28 -0.49
CA GLN A 10 8.17 -10.80 0.58
C GLN A 10 7.46 -9.97 1.64
N PHE A 11 6.14 -9.92 1.62
CA PHE A 11 5.42 -9.05 2.55
C PHE A 11 5.64 -9.42 4.02
N GLN A 12 5.91 -10.70 4.32
CA GLN A 12 6.19 -11.14 5.70
C GLN A 12 7.48 -10.53 6.23
N GLU A 13 8.54 -10.52 5.42
CA GLU A 13 9.82 -9.88 5.75
C GLU A 13 9.63 -8.37 5.93
N PHE A 14 8.85 -7.75 5.05
CA PHE A 14 8.48 -6.34 5.15
C PHE A 14 7.75 -6.03 6.47
N VAL A 15 6.77 -6.84 6.88
CA VAL A 15 6.03 -6.65 8.13
C VAL A 15 6.95 -6.79 9.33
N VAL A 16 7.84 -7.78 9.34
CA VAL A 16 8.82 -7.95 10.42
C VAL A 16 9.75 -6.74 10.51
N TYR A 17 10.31 -6.30 9.39
CA TYR A 17 11.15 -5.11 9.32
C TYR A 17 10.42 -3.86 9.82
N PHE A 18 9.19 -3.64 9.34
CA PHE A 18 8.37 -2.50 9.72
C PHE A 18 8.04 -2.51 11.22
N LYS A 19 7.71 -3.68 11.78
CA LYS A 19 7.48 -3.89 13.22
C LYS A 19 8.74 -3.68 14.07
N GLN A 20 9.93 -3.97 13.55
CA GLN A 20 11.19 -3.71 14.27
C GLN A 20 11.59 -2.23 14.23
N THR A 21 11.23 -1.54 13.14
CA THR A 21 11.58 -0.14 12.92
C THR A 21 10.64 0.82 13.66
N HIS A 22 9.43 0.37 13.97
CA HIS A 22 8.40 1.18 14.60
C HIS A 22 7.84 0.50 15.87
N GLY A 23 7.50 1.28 16.90
CA GLY A 23 7.14 0.79 18.24
C GLY A 23 5.82 0.02 18.31
N THR A 24 4.81 0.59 18.97
CA THR A 24 3.52 -0.09 19.23
C THR A 24 2.81 -0.46 17.91
N PHE A 25 2.80 -1.74 17.57
CA PHE A 25 2.34 -2.26 16.29
C PHE A 25 0.91 -2.81 16.37
N LEU A 26 0.03 -2.30 15.51
CA LEU A 26 -1.35 -2.75 15.34
C LEU A 26 -1.52 -3.39 13.97
N ASP A 27 -1.95 -4.66 13.95
CA ASP A 27 -2.18 -5.43 12.74
C ASP A 27 -3.67 -5.45 12.39
N LEU A 28 -4.03 -4.80 11.27
CA LEU A 28 -5.38 -4.79 10.72
C LEU A 28 -5.51 -5.66 9.46
N SER A 29 -4.51 -6.48 9.13
CA SER A 29 -4.51 -7.32 7.92
C SER A 29 -5.64 -8.34 7.86
N LYS A 30 -6.23 -8.68 9.02
CA LYS A 30 -7.37 -9.60 9.15
C LYS A 30 -8.71 -8.88 9.29
N VAL A 31 -8.71 -7.54 9.37
CA VAL A 31 -9.93 -6.75 9.48
C VAL A 31 -10.60 -6.71 8.11
N PRO A 32 -11.90 -7.07 8.01
CA PRO A 32 -12.63 -6.94 6.75
C PRO A 32 -12.59 -5.50 6.23
N THR A 33 -12.42 -5.33 4.92
CA THR A 33 -12.25 -4.01 4.31
C THR A 33 -13.43 -3.06 4.60
N SER A 34 -14.65 -3.60 4.74
CA SER A 34 -15.84 -2.83 5.12
C SER A 34 -15.76 -2.17 6.50
N LYS A 35 -14.97 -2.73 7.43
CA LYS A 35 -14.79 -2.22 8.79
C LYS A 35 -13.48 -1.46 8.99
N LEU A 36 -12.58 -1.52 8.02
CA LEU A 36 -11.23 -0.96 8.13
C LEU A 36 -11.25 0.54 8.42
N ALA A 37 -12.22 1.28 7.85
CA ALA A 37 -12.37 2.71 8.08
C ALA A 37 -12.83 3.06 9.50
N GLU A 38 -13.73 2.27 10.07
CA GLU A 38 -14.20 2.42 11.44
C GLU A 38 -13.06 2.14 12.44
N GLU A 39 -12.34 1.03 12.24
CA GLU A 39 -11.17 0.68 13.05
C GLU A 39 -10.07 1.74 12.96
N GLY A 40 -9.78 2.22 11.73
CA GLY A 40 -8.82 3.30 11.52
C GLY A 40 -9.22 4.59 12.25
N THR A 41 -10.51 4.93 12.26
CA THR A 41 -11.03 6.09 12.99
C THR A 41 -10.92 5.89 14.51
N SER A 42 -11.25 4.70 15.00
CA SER A 42 -11.08 4.35 16.41
C SER A 42 -9.62 4.50 16.86
N ILE A 43 -8.67 4.01 16.06
CA ILE A 43 -7.24 4.13 16.35
C ILE A 43 -6.80 5.60 16.41
N VAL A 44 -7.23 6.41 15.44
CA VAL A 44 -6.96 7.86 15.43
C VAL A 44 -7.46 8.55 16.68
N ASN A 45 -8.62 8.15 17.21
CA ASN A 45 -9.23 8.83 18.35
C ASN A 45 -8.63 8.40 19.69
N HIS A 46 -8.22 7.13 19.84
CA HIS A 46 -7.84 6.57 21.14
C HIS A 46 -6.33 6.42 21.36
N HIS A 47 -5.55 6.32 20.28
CA HIS A 47 -4.10 6.15 20.40
C HIS A 47 -3.36 7.50 20.28
N ALA A 48 -2.39 7.71 21.17
CA ALA A 48 -1.46 8.84 21.09
C ALA A 48 -0.36 8.56 20.07
N GLU A 49 0.26 7.38 20.17
CA GLU A 49 1.33 6.91 19.29
C GLU A 49 1.14 5.42 19.00
N CYS A 50 1.13 5.06 17.72
CA CYS A 50 1.09 3.68 17.27
C CYS A 50 1.59 3.59 15.82
N THR A 51 1.74 2.38 15.33
CA THR A 51 2.06 2.08 13.94
C THR A 51 1.11 1.00 13.46
N VAL A 52 0.60 1.16 12.25
CA VAL A 52 -0.50 0.33 11.76
C VAL A 52 -0.08 -0.42 10.50
N PHE A 53 -0.42 -1.69 10.42
CA PHE A 53 -0.32 -2.48 9.20
C PHE A 53 -1.72 -2.80 8.67
N LEU A 54 -2.02 -2.35 7.45
CA LEU A 54 -3.31 -2.55 6.81
C LEU A 54 -3.44 -3.90 6.10
N GLY A 55 -2.34 -4.66 5.97
CA GLY A 55 -2.34 -5.88 5.17
C GLY A 55 -2.29 -5.60 3.66
N TYR A 56 -2.76 -6.57 2.89
CA TYR A 56 -2.97 -6.43 1.45
C TYR A 56 -4.19 -5.56 1.18
N LEU A 57 -4.00 -4.48 0.43
CA LEU A 57 -5.04 -3.53 0.12
C LEU A 57 -4.80 -2.88 -1.25
N GLU A 58 -5.85 -2.84 -2.06
CA GLU A 58 -5.92 -2.08 -3.30
C GLU A 58 -6.96 -0.96 -3.13
N PRO A 59 -6.58 0.22 -2.60
CA PRO A 59 -7.56 1.18 -2.11
C PRO A 59 -8.55 1.66 -3.17
N GLY A 60 -8.13 1.78 -4.42
CA GLY A 60 -8.98 2.19 -5.55
C GLY A 60 -10.02 1.16 -5.96
N TRP A 61 -9.90 -0.10 -5.53
CA TRP A 61 -10.84 -1.18 -5.87
C TRP A 61 -11.55 -1.75 -4.66
N MET A 62 -10.87 -1.78 -3.51
CA MET A 62 -11.36 -2.41 -2.29
C MET A 62 -12.04 -1.42 -1.33
N LEU A 63 -11.80 -0.11 -1.47
CA LEU A 63 -12.38 0.90 -0.60
C LEU A 63 -13.30 1.86 -1.34
N GLU A 64 -14.43 2.15 -0.71
CA GLU A 64 -15.29 3.26 -1.09
C GLU A 64 -14.59 4.61 -0.87
N SER A 65 -14.98 5.63 -1.63
CA SER A 65 -14.38 6.97 -1.56
C SER A 65 -14.44 7.57 -0.14
N GLY A 66 -15.54 7.35 0.59
CA GLY A 66 -15.67 7.78 1.98
C GLY A 66 -14.65 7.10 2.91
N HIS A 67 -14.44 5.80 2.75
CA HIS A 67 -13.47 5.02 3.53
C HIS A 67 -12.03 5.46 3.24
N GLN A 68 -11.72 5.78 1.98
CA GLN A 68 -10.41 6.31 1.60
C GLN A 68 -10.10 7.64 2.32
N VAL A 69 -11.10 8.53 2.44
CA VAL A 69 -10.94 9.80 3.16
C VAL A 69 -10.73 9.59 4.66
N GLN A 70 -11.45 8.65 5.27
CA GLN A 70 -11.31 8.33 6.69
C GLN A 70 -9.93 7.75 7.00
N LEU A 71 -9.50 6.74 6.24
CA LEU A 71 -8.18 6.11 6.41
C LEU A 71 -7.01 7.07 6.12
N ARG A 72 -7.21 8.10 5.28
CA ARG A 72 -6.21 9.16 5.11
C ARG A 72 -5.86 9.87 6.42
N LYS A 73 -6.83 10.01 7.35
CA LYS A 73 -6.57 10.61 8.67
C LYS A 73 -5.60 9.75 9.49
N LEU A 74 -5.79 8.43 9.43
CA LEU A 74 -4.88 7.46 10.05
C LEU A 74 -3.47 7.58 9.45
N ILE A 75 -3.37 7.60 8.12
CA ILE A 75 -2.10 7.74 7.39
C ILE A 75 -1.39 9.05 7.75
N ARG A 76 -2.11 10.15 7.97
CA ARG A 76 -1.49 11.42 8.35
C ARG A 76 -0.98 11.44 9.78
N LYS A 77 -1.65 10.74 10.70
CA LYS A 77 -1.33 10.75 12.12
C LYS A 77 -0.22 9.76 12.49
N PHE A 78 -0.20 8.58 11.86
CA PHE A 78 0.70 7.50 12.25
C PHE A 78 1.57 6.98 11.07
N PRO A 79 2.66 6.27 11.35
CA PRO A 79 3.26 5.36 10.39
C PRO A 79 2.26 4.26 10.03
N VAL A 80 1.99 4.11 8.74
CA VAL A 80 1.07 3.09 8.21
C VAL A 80 1.78 2.31 7.13
N ALA A 81 1.74 0.99 7.21
CA ALA A 81 2.23 0.09 6.19
C ALA A 81 1.08 -0.62 5.47
N MET A 82 1.24 -0.85 4.17
CA MET A 82 0.34 -1.70 3.40
C MET A 82 1.08 -2.44 2.29
N VAL A 83 0.44 -3.49 1.80
CA VAL A 83 0.91 -4.26 0.65
C VAL A 83 -0.06 -4.04 -0.50
N THR A 84 0.44 -3.70 -1.68
CA THR A 84 -0.38 -3.46 -2.87
C THR A 84 0.38 -3.95 -4.09
N LYS A 85 -0.27 -4.71 -4.96
CA LYS A 85 0.33 -5.11 -6.23
C LYS A 85 0.27 -3.97 -7.24
N PHE A 86 -0.74 -3.11 -7.16
CA PHE A 86 -1.01 -2.07 -8.15
C PHE A 86 -0.89 -0.68 -7.52
N VAL A 87 0.28 -0.07 -7.61
CA VAL A 87 0.52 1.29 -7.08
C VAL A 87 -0.43 2.34 -7.71
N ASP A 88 -0.94 2.07 -8.90
CA ASP A 88 -1.94 2.91 -9.56
C ASP A 88 -3.32 2.85 -8.91
N SER A 89 -3.63 1.79 -8.15
CA SER A 89 -4.86 1.70 -7.34
C SER A 89 -4.85 2.68 -6.18
N ILE A 90 -3.69 3.22 -5.80
CA ILE A 90 -3.57 4.15 -4.67
C ILE A 90 -4.09 5.53 -5.07
N PRO A 91 -5.07 6.09 -4.33
CA PRO A 91 -5.57 7.43 -4.55
C PRO A 91 -4.44 8.46 -4.48
N PHE A 92 -4.49 9.46 -5.35
CA PHE A 92 -3.49 10.54 -5.36
C PHE A 92 -3.33 11.21 -3.99
N SER A 93 -4.44 11.32 -3.24
CA SER A 93 -4.46 11.88 -1.89
C SER A 93 -3.62 11.10 -0.87
N TRP A 94 -3.39 9.81 -1.08
CA TRP A 94 -2.53 8.95 -0.26
C TRP A 94 -1.09 8.92 -0.81
N LYS A 95 -0.92 8.98 -2.14
CA LYS A 95 0.40 9.07 -2.77
C LYS A 95 1.22 10.23 -2.20
N ASN A 96 0.58 11.38 -1.96
CA ASN A 96 1.24 12.54 -1.34
C ASN A 96 1.73 12.32 0.10
N GLU A 97 1.23 11.29 0.79
CA GLU A 97 1.63 10.94 2.16
C GLU A 97 2.63 9.75 2.19
N THR A 98 3.05 9.29 1.00
CA THR A 98 3.97 8.16 0.85
C THR A 98 5.38 8.56 1.25
N HIS A 99 5.95 7.78 2.16
CA HIS A 99 7.33 7.94 2.61
C HIS A 99 8.28 7.01 1.86
N SER A 100 7.91 5.74 1.67
CA SER A 100 8.75 4.76 0.98
C SER A 100 7.92 3.72 0.26
N ILE A 101 8.42 3.29 -0.91
CA ILE A 101 7.89 2.18 -1.70
C ILE A 101 9.00 1.13 -1.82
N TYR A 102 8.75 -0.06 -1.29
CA TYR A 102 9.63 -1.21 -1.36
C TYR A 102 9.23 -2.03 -2.58
N THR A 103 10.05 -1.97 -3.62
CA THR A 103 9.88 -2.69 -4.88
C THR A 103 10.96 -3.77 -5.02
N GLN A 104 10.62 -4.88 -5.69
CA GLN A 104 11.54 -5.98 -5.94
C GLN A 104 12.59 -5.61 -7.00
N VAL A 105 12.25 -4.67 -7.88
CA VAL A 105 13.08 -4.14 -8.96
C VAL A 105 13.25 -2.63 -8.74
N PRO A 106 14.47 -2.07 -8.83
CA PRO A 106 14.68 -0.63 -8.84
C PRO A 106 13.81 0.03 -9.91
N LEU A 107 13.06 1.08 -9.54
CA LEU A 107 12.20 1.82 -10.48
C LEU A 107 12.97 2.43 -11.67
N ASN A 108 14.30 2.56 -11.55
CA ASN A 108 15.19 3.17 -12.53
C ASN A 108 16.22 2.18 -13.11
N GLN A 109 15.91 0.88 -13.15
CA GLN A 109 16.84 -0.12 -13.72
C GLN A 109 16.96 -0.04 -15.24
N TYR A 110 16.10 0.73 -15.90
CA TYR A 110 16.11 0.97 -17.33
C TYR A 110 16.27 2.46 -17.57
N ASP A 111 17.20 2.81 -18.45
CA ASP A 111 17.86 4.12 -18.63
C ASP A 111 16.94 5.21 -19.22
N GLY A 112 15.63 5.16 -18.96
CA GLY A 112 14.61 5.89 -19.69
C GLY A 112 14.32 5.33 -21.08
N SER A 113 14.90 4.17 -21.43
CA SER A 113 14.56 3.45 -22.66
C SER A 113 13.29 2.60 -22.45
N THR A 114 12.34 2.68 -23.37
CA THR A 114 11.16 1.81 -23.38
C THR A 114 11.61 0.38 -23.67
N GLN A 115 11.70 -0.44 -22.63
CA GLN A 115 11.86 -1.87 -22.78
C GLN A 115 10.51 -2.57 -22.71
N VAL A 116 10.26 -3.44 -23.68
CA VAL A 116 9.07 -4.31 -23.68
C VAL A 116 9.30 -5.40 -22.65
N VAL A 117 8.65 -5.27 -21.50
CA VAL A 117 8.62 -6.32 -20.48
C VAL A 117 7.53 -7.33 -20.88
N ASN A 118 7.94 -8.49 -21.36
CA ASN A 118 7.03 -9.58 -21.72
C ASN A 118 6.70 -10.44 -20.47
N ASP A 119 5.73 -9.97 -19.68
CA ASP A 119 5.22 -10.68 -18.49
C ASP A 119 4.20 -11.80 -18.82
N GLY A 120 4.25 -12.37 -20.03
CA GLY A 120 3.44 -13.53 -20.41
C GLY A 120 1.93 -13.25 -20.52
N ARG A 121 1.51 -12.01 -20.79
CA ARG A 121 0.11 -11.68 -21.13
C ARG A 121 -0.20 -12.04 -22.59
N SER A 122 -1.47 -12.33 -22.88
CA SER A 122 -1.94 -12.85 -24.16
C SER A 122 -1.62 -11.94 -25.36
N VAL A 123 -1.10 -12.56 -26.42
CA VAL A 123 -0.81 -11.99 -27.74
C VAL A 123 -2.13 -11.56 -28.41
N GLN A 124 -2.65 -10.39 -28.04
CA GLN A 124 -3.75 -9.75 -28.75
C GLN A 124 -3.41 -8.29 -29.01
N TYR A 125 -2.21 -8.03 -29.54
CA TYR A 125 -1.86 -6.78 -30.22
C TYR A 125 -0.63 -7.01 -31.12
N GLU A 126 -0.63 -8.09 -31.91
CA GLU A 126 0.03 -8.04 -33.21
C GLU A 126 -1.04 -7.64 -34.21
N SER A 127 -1.28 -6.33 -34.33
CA SER A 127 -1.89 -5.77 -35.52
C SER A 127 -0.76 -5.30 -36.42
N GLU A 128 -0.56 -6.08 -37.48
CA GLU A 128 0.28 -5.83 -38.64
C GLU A 128 0.16 -4.36 -39.12
N VAL A 129 1.31 -3.71 -39.34
CA VAL A 129 1.82 -3.10 -40.60
C VAL A 129 3.04 -2.23 -40.27
#